data_AF-A0A2N2M5J1-F1
#
_entry.id   AF-A0A2N2M5J1-F1
#
_cell.length_a   1.000
_cell.length_b   1.000
_cell.length_c   1.000
_cell.angle_alpha   90.00
_cell.angle_beta   90.00
_cell.angle_gamma   90.00
#
_symmetry.space_group_name_H-M   'P 1'
#
loop_
_entity.id
_entity.type
_entity.pdbx_description
1 polymer ?
#
loop_
_entity_poly.entity_id
_entity_poly.type
_entity_poly.pdbx_seq_one_letter_code
_entity_poly.pdbx_strand_id
1 'polypeptide(L)'
;MKDIWHAYIAAEIKVIQNLKLLANVGITRNPVYLSDNHPVFFLGGASYDLSEKITLDAGVKYGLTATETDWTALTGITFRF
;
A
#
# COMPACT_ATOMS: atom_id res chain seq x y z
N MET A 1 -9.58 -26.76 10.45
CA MET A 1 -8.53 -25.75 10.20
C MET A 1 -9.11 -24.79 9.18
N LYS A 2 -9.23 -23.49 9.48
CA LYS A 2 -9.85 -22.52 8.58
C LYS A 2 -8.71 -21.69 8.00
N ASP A 3 -8.42 -21.88 6.71
CA ASP A 3 -7.25 -21.32 6.06
C ASP A 3 -7.32 -19.79 6.03
N ILE A 4 -6.37 -19.15 6.71
CA ILE A 4 -6.14 -17.72 6.62
C ILE A 4 -5.34 -17.50 5.34
N TRP A 5 -5.95 -16.83 4.35
CA TRP A 5 -5.27 -16.49 3.11
C TRP A 5 -5.18 -14.97 2.96
N HIS A 6 -4.04 -14.55 2.44
CA HIS A 6 -3.75 -13.16 2.08
C HIS A 6 -3.39 -13.19 0.60
N ALA A 7 -4.03 -12.35 -0.20
CA ALA A 7 -3.57 -12.09 -1.56
C ALA A 7 -3.40 -10.59 -1.73
N TYR A 8 -2.33 -10.20 -2.42
CA TYR A 8 -2.10 -8.82 -2.80
C TYR A 8 -1.58 -8.77 -4.23
N ILE A 9 -1.93 -7.70 -4.92
CA ILE A 9 -1.46 -7.38 -6.26
C ILE A 9 -0.77 -6.02 -6.16
N ALA A 10 0.49 -5.95 -6.57
CA ALA A 10 1.26 -4.72 -6.63
C ALA A 10 1.62 -4.41 -8.08
N ALA A 11 1.60 -3.13 -8.44
CA ALA A 11 2.06 -2.59 -9.70
C ALA A 11 2.99 -1.40 -9.43
N GLU A 12 4.17 -1.41 -10.04
CA GLU A 12 5.07 -0.26 -10.06
C GLU A 12 5.17 0.23 -11.51
N ILE A 13 5.01 1.53 -11.73
CA ILE A 13 5.13 2.17 -13.03
C ILE A 13 6.17 3.28 -12.92
N LYS A 14 7.24 3.17 -13.71
CA LYS A 14 8.21 4.25 -13.86
C LYS A 14 7.64 5.28 -14.85
N VAL A 15 7.29 6.47 -14.35
CA VAL A 15 6.68 7.53 -15.16
C VAL A 15 7.77 8.34 -15.87
N ILE A 16 8.79 8.75 -15.13
CA ILE A 16 10.00 9.41 -15.65
C ILE A 16 11.22 8.85 -14.93
N GLN A 17 12.43 9.27 -15.34
CA GLN A 17 13.68 8.74 -14.80
C GLN A 17 13.77 8.81 -13.28
N ASN A 18 13.20 9.87 -12.69
CA ASN A 18 13.26 10.19 -11.26
C ASN A 18 11.90 10.05 -10.56
N LEU A 19 10.85 9.52 -11.20
CA LEU A 19 9.53 9.36 -10.59
C LEU A 19 8.97 7.97 -10.89
N LYS A 20 8.61 7.27 -9.83
CA LYS A 20 7.91 5.99 -9.85
C LYS A 20 6.58 6.14 -9.16
N LEU A 21 5.56 5.51 -9.70
CA LEU A 21 4.26 5.34 -9.05
C LEU A 21 4.11 3.89 -8.63
N LEU A 22 3.54 3.67 -7.47
CA LEU A 22 3.24 2.35 -6.93
C LEU A 22 1.76 2.27 -6.58
N ALA A 23 1.13 1.18 -6.95
CA ALA A 23 -0.22 0.84 -6.54
C ALA A 23 -0.22 -0.58 -5.99
N ASN A 24 -0.87 -0.80 -4.87
CA ASN A 24 -1.00 -2.10 -4.24
C ASN A 24 -2.43 -2.28 -3.74
N VAL A 25 -3.02 -3.44 -4.02
CA VAL A 25 -4.35 -3.80 -3.56
C VAL A 25 -4.25 -5.15 -2.89
N GLY A 26 -4.71 -5.23 -1.65
CA GLY A 26 -4.68 -6.47 -0.89
C GLY A 26 -6.03 -6.82 -0.31
N ILE A 27 -6.33 -8.11 -0.25
CA ILE A 27 -7.49 -8.67 0.42
C ILE A 27 -7.02 -9.71 1.44
N THR A 28 -7.55 -9.58 2.65
CA THR A 28 -7.26 -10.49 3.75
C THR A 28 -8.59 -11.03 4.28
N ARG A 29 -8.70 -12.34 4.48
CA ARG A 29 -9.89 -12.93 5.12
C ARG A 29 -9.63 -13.20 6.60
N ASN A 30 -10.38 -12.53 7.47
CA ASN A 30 -10.30 -12.73 8.93
C ASN A 30 -11.11 -13.99 9.36
N PRO A 31 -10.71 -14.73 10.41
CA PRO A 31 -11.33 -16.00 10.79
C PRO A 31 -12.57 -15.86 11.71
N VAL A 32 -12.97 -14.64 12.08
CA VAL A 32 -14.05 -14.41 13.05
C VAL A 32 -15.42 -14.72 12.42
N TYR A 33 -16.09 -15.75 12.96
CA TYR A 33 -17.35 -16.33 12.47
C TYR A 33 -18.56 -15.37 12.51
N LEU A 34 -18.42 -14.17 13.06
CA LEU A 34 -19.48 -13.17 13.24
C LEU A 34 -19.25 -11.85 12.48
N SER A 35 -18.19 -11.75 11.67
CA SER A 35 -17.92 -10.54 10.89
C SER A 35 -17.63 -10.91 9.44
N ASP A 36 -18.56 -10.58 8.55
CA ASP A 36 -18.40 -10.67 7.08
C ASP A 36 -17.47 -9.56 6.52
N ASN A 37 -16.63 -8.97 7.37
CA ASN A 37 -15.68 -7.94 6.97
C ASN A 37 -14.37 -8.60 6.54
N HIS A 38 -14.20 -8.77 5.23
CA HIS A 38 -12.91 -9.11 4.61
C HIS A 38 -12.10 -7.83 4.43
N PRO A 39 -11.07 -7.53 5.26
CA PRO A 39 -10.25 -6.34 5.07
C PRO A 39 -9.66 -6.28 3.65
N VAL A 40 -10.20 -5.37 2.85
CA VAL A 40 -9.65 -4.98 1.55
C VAL A 40 -8.98 -3.63 1.73
N PHE A 41 -7.77 -3.49 1.24
CA PHE A 41 -7.07 -2.21 1.26
C PHE A 41 -6.53 -1.88 -0.13
N PHE A 42 -6.50 -0.59 -0.41
CA PHE A 42 -5.80 0.01 -1.53
C PHE A 42 -4.64 0.84 -0.97
N LEU A 43 -3.48 0.79 -1.60
CA LEU A 43 -2.33 1.61 -1.30
C LEU A 43 -1.85 2.21 -2.60
N GLY A 44 -1.90 3.54 -2.70
CA GLY A 44 -1.30 4.28 -3.79
C GLY A 44 -0.10 5.06 -3.28
N GLY A 45 0.97 5.15 -4.04
CA GLY A 45 2.15 5.93 -3.67
C GLY A 45 2.98 6.35 -4.86
N ALA A 46 3.94 7.21 -4.57
CA ALA A 46 4.92 7.73 -5.50
C ALA A 46 6.27 7.82 -4.80
N SER A 47 7.32 7.51 -5.55
CA SER A 47 8.71 7.67 -5.14
C SER A 47 9.38 8.62 -6.11
N TYR A 48 9.99 9.69 -5.58
CA TYR A 48 10.70 10.69 -6.34
C TYR A 48 12.18 10.73 -5.94
N ASP A 49 13.07 10.52 -6.91
CA ASP A 49 14.50 10.62 -6.71
C ASP A 49 14.92 12.10 -6.76
N LEU A 50 15.18 12.70 -5.59
CA LEU A 50 15.76 14.06 -5.49
C LEU A 50 17.20 14.08 -6.01
N SER A 51 17.92 12.98 -5.80
CA SER A 51 19.29 12.77 -6.29
C SER A 51 19.57 11.26 -6.35
N GLU A 52 20.70 10.85 -6.92
CA GLU A 52 21.10 9.43 -6.94
C GLU A 52 21.20 8.80 -5.53
N LYS A 53 21.32 9.63 -4.49
CA LYS A 53 21.46 9.23 -3.09
C LYS A 53 20.22 9.43 -2.24
N ILE A 54 19.23 10.20 -2.71
CA ILE A 54 18.07 10.60 -1.91
C ILE A 54 16.80 10.37 -2.71
N THR A 55 15.92 9.53 -2.17
CA THR A 55 14.57 9.29 -2.69
C THR A 55 13.55 9.73 -1.65
N LEU A 56 12.52 10.45 -2.08
CA LEU A 56 11.34 10.77 -1.29
C LEU A 56 10.23 9.80 -1.65
N ASP A 57 9.55 9.26 -0.65
CA ASP A 57 8.44 8.34 -0.83
C ASP A 57 7.19 8.96 -0.18
N ALA A 58 6.08 8.97 -0.90
CA ALA A 58 4.80 9.42 -0.38
C ALA A 58 3.69 8.47 -0.83
N GLY A 59 2.75 8.14 0.04
CA GLY A 59 1.65 7.27 -0.30
C GLY A 59 0.47 7.40 0.64
N VAL A 60 -0.66 6.86 0.21
CA VAL A 60 -1.91 6.80 0.96
C VAL A 60 -2.43 5.39 0.89
N LYS A 61 -2.60 4.79 2.07
CA LYS A 61 -3.34 3.55 2.25
C LYS A 61 -4.79 3.89 2.58
N TYR A 62 -5.73 3.18 1.98
CA TYR A 62 -7.16 3.33 2.18
C TYR A 62 -7.77 1.96 2.45
N GLY A 63 -8.41 1.78 3.61
CA GLY A 63 -9.25 0.61 3.89
C GLY A 63 -10.57 0.70 3.13
N LEU A 64 -10.83 -0.27 2.24
CA LEU A 64 -12.04 -0.34 1.41
C LEU A 64 -13.23 -1.04 2.12
N THR A 65 -13.01 -1.63 3.29
CA THR A 65 -14.06 -2.25 4.10
C THR A 65 -14.34 -1.50 5.38
N ALA A 66 -15.61 -1.53 5.80
CA ALA A 66 -16.17 -0.72 6.88
C ALA A 66 -15.61 -1.07 8.27
N THR A 67 -14.45 -0.51 8.57
CA THR A 67 -14.06 -0.03 9.89
C THR A 67 -13.76 1.45 9.69
N GLU A 68 -14.47 2.31 10.42
CA GLU A 68 -14.50 3.78 10.30
C GLU A 68 -13.22 4.40 9.72
N THR A 69 -13.37 5.11 8.60
CA THR A 69 -12.38 5.97 7.90
C THR A 69 -10.90 5.69 8.22
N ASP A 70 -10.42 4.53 7.80
CA ASP A 70 -9.04 4.09 8.08
C ASP A 70 -8.14 4.39 6.87
N TRP A 71 -7.85 5.68 6.65
CA TRP A 71 -6.82 6.10 5.70
C TRP A 71 -5.54 6.45 6.44
N THR A 72 -4.42 6.01 5.88
CA THR A 72 -3.08 6.24 6.43
C THR A 72 -2.24 6.94 5.39
N ALA A 73 -1.74 8.13 5.71
CA ALA A 73 -0.68 8.75 4.93
C ALA A 73 0.68 8.16 5.33
N LEU A 74 1.50 7.84 4.33
CA LEU A 74 2.84 7.31 4.46
C LEU A 74 3.79 8.30 3.80
N THR A 75 4.82 8.72 4.51
CA THR A 75 5.90 9.55 3.97
C THR A 75 7.23 8.99 4.43
N GLY A 76 8.19 8.88 3.53
CA GLY A 76 9.50 8.32 3.80
C GLY A 76 10.60 9.05 3.05
N ILE A 77 11.82 8.92 3.54
CA ILE A 77 13.03 9.38 2.86
C ILE A 77 14.02 8.22 2.88
N THR A 78 14.51 7.84 1.71
CA THR A 78 15.53 6.81 1.55
C THR A 78 16.86 7.47 1.23
N PHE A 79 17.89 7.15 2.03
CA PHE A 79 19.27 7.57 1.77
C PHE A 79 20.12 6.37 1.33
N ARG A 80 20.83 6.51 0.20
CA ARG A 80 21.80 5.52 -0.31
C ARG A 80 23.23 6.04 -0.11
N PHE A 81 24.09 5.19 0.44
CA PHE A 81 25.50 5.47 0.77
C PHE A 81 26.45 4.54 0.02
#